data_AF-A0A4U1JI90-F1
#
_entry.id   AF-A0A4U1JI90-F1
#
_cell.length_a   1.000
_cell.length_b   1.000
_cell.length_c   1.000
_cell.angle_alpha   90.00
_cell.angle_beta   90.00
_cell.angle_gamma   90.00
#
_symmetry.space_group_name_H-M   'P 1'
#
loop_
_entity.id
_entity.type
_entity.pdbx_description
1 polymer ?
#
loop_
_entity_poly.entity_id
_entity_poly.type
_entity_poly.pdbx_seq_one_letter_code
_entity_poly.pdbx_strand_id
1 'polypeptide(L)'
;MKYISIVGMVVLFAAAACGTDGARPPAEAASGEPRAAEPSTAAAEKAGPSEPTAKPSAPVNVSATLRPGAADLDVVFGADGAGITIEVWGVDGLKLTGGASPVSAPSVRSGQSLKVPVTYDAPTTESNLAVRVSGTFGGREQAKVQSFTINTGSQPKGAQAGESKVDGDGRPVKVMKSQ
;
A
#
# COMPACT_ATOMS: atom_id res chain seq x y z
N MET A 1 37.22 -35.81 18.24
CA MET A 1 36.43 -34.76 18.94
C MET A 1 34.99 -34.94 18.47
N LYS A 2 34.11 -35.75 19.05
CA LYS A 2 33.56 -35.88 20.41
C LYS A 2 32.55 -34.75 20.75
N TYR A 3 31.26 -35.08 20.51
CA TYR A 3 30.01 -34.62 21.17
C TYR A 3 29.52 -33.18 20.90
N ILE A 4 28.22 -32.83 20.83
CA ILE A 4 26.95 -33.43 21.30
C ILE A 4 25.80 -32.94 20.38
N SER A 5 24.89 -33.85 20.07
CA SER A 5 23.59 -33.62 19.44
C SER A 5 22.56 -33.23 20.53
N ILE A 6 21.82 -32.14 20.37
CA ILE A 6 20.69 -31.80 21.25
C ILE A 6 19.40 -32.04 20.49
N VAL A 7 18.85 -33.23 20.76
CA VAL A 7 17.51 -33.68 20.43
C VAL A 7 16.56 -33.19 21.51
N GLY A 8 15.42 -32.65 21.10
CA GLY A 8 14.13 -32.90 21.74
C GLY A 8 13.80 -32.08 22.99
N MET A 9 12.84 -31.17 22.85
CA MET A 9 11.89 -30.90 23.93
C MET A 9 10.51 -30.63 23.33
N VAL A 10 9.73 -31.72 23.26
CA VAL A 10 8.28 -31.70 23.05
C VAL A 10 7.63 -31.28 24.37
N VAL A 11 6.78 -30.26 24.33
CA VAL A 11 5.85 -29.96 25.43
C VAL A 11 4.43 -30.08 24.88
N LEU A 12 3.78 -31.19 25.24
CA LEU A 12 2.34 -31.38 25.16
C LEU A 12 1.68 -30.55 26.26
N PHE A 13 0.67 -29.74 25.92
CA PHE A 13 -0.37 -29.33 26.85
C PHE A 13 -1.72 -29.82 26.32
N ALA A 14 -2.38 -30.64 27.12
CA ALA A 14 -3.74 -31.11 26.92
C ALA A 14 -4.58 -30.70 28.15
N ALA A 15 -5.75 -30.09 27.90
CA ALA A 15 -6.98 -30.11 28.72
C ALA A 15 -8.00 -29.22 27.95
N ALA A 16 -9.05 -29.74 27.31
CA ALA A 16 -10.29 -30.30 27.86
C ALA A 16 -11.15 -29.26 28.61
N ALA A 17 -12.22 -28.79 27.96
CA ALA A 17 -13.50 -28.48 28.61
C ALA A 17 -14.62 -28.38 27.57
N CYS A 18 -15.59 -29.29 27.68
CA CYS A 18 -16.89 -29.32 27.01
C CYS A 18 -17.93 -28.71 27.96
N GLY A 19 -18.98 -28.08 27.43
CA GLY A 19 -20.18 -27.64 28.19
C GLY A 19 -20.99 -26.63 27.36
N THR A 20 -21.90 -27.06 26.49
CA THR A 20 -23.34 -27.35 26.70
C THR A 20 -24.18 -26.19 27.24
N ASP A 21 -25.11 -25.77 26.38
CA ASP A 21 -26.56 -25.72 26.63
C ASP A 21 -27.15 -24.62 27.54
N GLY A 22 -28.15 -23.93 27.00
CA GLY A 22 -29.37 -23.68 27.78
C GLY A 22 -29.91 -22.24 27.85
N ALA A 23 -31.14 -22.11 27.36
CA ALA A 23 -32.24 -21.35 28.00
C ALA A 23 -32.51 -19.86 27.66
N ARG A 24 -33.35 -19.70 26.63
CA ARG A 24 -34.61 -18.88 26.59
C ARG A 24 -35.47 -19.11 27.87
N PRO A 25 -36.32 -18.20 28.43
CA PRO A 25 -37.43 -17.41 27.80
C PRO A 25 -37.74 -16.06 28.54
N PRO A 26 -38.97 -15.46 28.59
CA PRO A 26 -40.15 -15.38 27.69
C PRO A 26 -40.37 -13.91 27.18
N ALA A 27 -40.99 -13.61 26.04
CA ALA A 27 -42.44 -13.53 25.76
C ALA A 27 -43.30 -12.86 26.84
N GLU A 28 -43.53 -11.55 26.71
CA GLU A 28 -44.74 -10.91 27.25
C GLU A 28 -45.35 -10.01 26.16
N ALA A 29 -46.64 -10.20 25.96
CA ALA A 29 -47.47 -9.63 24.92
C ALA A 29 -48.39 -8.57 25.52
N ALA A 30 -48.60 -7.44 24.83
CA ALA A 30 -49.83 -6.66 24.95
C ALA A 30 -49.96 -5.65 23.79
N SER A 31 -50.85 -5.99 22.86
CA SER A 31 -51.90 -5.17 22.23
C SER A 31 -51.67 -3.69 21.91
N GLY A 32 -51.85 -3.35 20.62
CA GLY A 32 -52.10 -1.98 20.17
C GLY A 32 -52.22 -1.88 18.64
N GLU A 33 -53.37 -2.26 18.08
CA GLU A 33 -53.79 -1.92 16.72
C GLU A 33 -54.38 -0.47 16.69
N PRO A 34 -54.68 0.14 15.54
CA PRO A 34 -53.79 0.74 14.53
C PRO A 34 -54.00 2.27 14.43
N ARG A 35 -53.05 3.04 13.87
CA ARG A 35 -53.38 4.37 13.32
C ARG A 35 -52.42 4.81 12.22
N ALA A 36 -53.01 5.07 11.06
CA ALA A 36 -52.38 5.69 9.91
C ALA A 36 -51.80 7.08 10.24
N ALA A 37 -50.58 7.34 9.79
CA ALA A 37 -50.12 8.64 9.31
C ALA A 37 -48.81 8.43 8.52
N GLU A 38 -48.77 9.02 7.33
CA GLU A 38 -47.70 8.93 6.35
C GLU A 38 -46.50 9.84 6.71
N PRO A 39 -45.55 10.08 5.77
CA PRO A 39 -44.12 10.04 6.04
C PRO A 39 -43.60 11.37 6.59
N SER A 40 -42.56 11.33 7.41
CA SER A 40 -41.74 12.52 7.63
C SER A 40 -40.29 12.11 7.81
N THR A 41 -39.56 12.25 6.71
CA THR A 41 -38.17 12.73 6.66
C THR A 41 -37.26 12.16 7.74
N ALA A 42 -36.49 11.14 7.33
CA ALA A 42 -35.22 10.78 7.94
C ALA A 42 -34.42 12.05 8.23
N ALA A 43 -34.38 12.41 9.52
CA ALA A 43 -33.39 13.33 10.03
C ALA A 43 -32.04 12.65 9.81
N ALA A 44 -31.23 13.25 8.95
CA ALA A 44 -29.84 12.91 8.79
C ALA A 44 -29.13 13.10 10.15
N GLU A 45 -29.04 12.04 10.93
CA GLU A 45 -28.03 11.92 11.98
C GLU A 45 -26.68 11.88 11.28
N LYS A 46 -26.02 13.04 11.26
CA LYS A 46 -24.60 13.15 10.92
C LYS A 46 -23.84 12.18 11.80
N ALA A 47 -23.37 11.09 11.20
CA ALA A 47 -22.31 10.27 11.76
C ALA A 47 -21.17 11.21 12.20
N GLY A 48 -20.90 11.25 13.50
CA GLY A 48 -19.78 11.99 14.05
C GLY A 48 -18.46 11.53 13.41
N PRO A 49 -17.45 12.40 13.32
CA PRO A 49 -16.16 12.06 12.75
C PRO A 49 -15.57 10.90 13.56
N SER A 50 -15.53 9.72 12.95
CA SER A 50 -14.74 8.60 13.47
C SER A 50 -13.30 9.07 13.47
N GLU A 51 -12.71 9.23 14.66
CA GLU A 51 -11.30 9.55 14.80
C GLU A 51 -10.49 8.52 14.00
N PRO A 52 -9.66 8.93 13.02
CA PRO A 52 -8.92 7.97 12.23
C PRO A 52 -7.93 7.28 13.17
N THR A 53 -8.21 6.02 13.50
CA THR A 53 -7.23 5.09 14.05
C THR A 53 -6.22 4.79 12.93
N ALA A 54 -5.40 5.78 12.60
CA ALA A 54 -4.38 5.65 11.57
C ALA A 54 -3.31 4.71 12.11
N LYS A 55 -3.22 3.52 11.51
CA LYS A 55 -2.12 2.59 11.77
C LYS A 55 -0.79 3.34 11.61
N PRO A 56 0.19 3.17 12.52
CA PRO A 56 1.48 3.83 12.40
C PRO A 56 2.13 3.42 11.07
N SER A 57 2.20 4.39 10.15
CA SER A 57 2.78 4.20 8.82
C SER A 57 4.27 4.51 8.87
N ALA A 58 5.07 3.76 8.13
CA ALA A 58 6.51 4.00 8.06
C ALA A 58 6.78 5.39 7.45
N PRO A 59 7.70 6.20 8.02
CA PRO A 59 8.05 7.53 7.53
C PRO A 59 8.93 7.40 6.28
N VAL A 60 8.37 6.88 5.20
CA VAL A 60 9.08 6.67 3.92
C VAL A 60 8.30 7.31 2.78
N ASN A 61 9.03 7.86 1.82
CA ASN A 61 8.49 8.34 0.57
C ASN A 61 8.92 7.38 -0.55
N VAL A 62 7.96 6.80 -1.27
CA VAL A 62 8.24 5.92 -2.40
C VAL A 62 7.82 6.66 -3.66
N SER A 63 8.78 6.86 -4.56
CA SER A 63 8.57 7.43 -5.88
C SER A 63 8.88 6.36 -6.92
N ALA A 64 8.14 6.35 -8.03
CA ALA A 64 8.36 5.40 -9.11
C ALA A 64 8.52 6.13 -10.44
N THR A 65 9.59 5.83 -11.17
CA THR A 65 9.72 6.19 -12.57
C THR A 65 9.33 5.00 -13.42
N LEU A 66 8.12 5.05 -14.01
CA LEU A 66 7.58 3.97 -14.82
C LEU A 66 8.06 4.08 -16.27
N ARG A 67 8.56 2.97 -16.83
CA ARG A 67 8.96 2.82 -18.24
C ARG A 67 8.30 1.57 -18.84
N PRO A 68 8.24 1.42 -20.17
CA PRO A 68 7.77 0.18 -20.78
C PRO A 68 8.60 -1.01 -20.28
N GLY A 69 7.96 -1.97 -19.63
CA GLY A 69 8.57 -3.19 -19.11
C GLY A 69 9.49 -3.03 -17.89
N ALA A 70 9.60 -1.83 -17.31
CA ALA A 70 10.46 -1.59 -16.15
C ALA A 70 9.97 -0.44 -15.26
N ALA A 71 10.36 -0.46 -13.99
CA ALA A 71 10.19 0.65 -13.06
C ALA A 71 11.47 0.84 -12.25
N ASP A 72 11.88 2.10 -12.09
CA ASP A 72 12.85 2.46 -11.06
C ASP A 72 12.10 3.01 -9.87
N LEU A 73 12.13 2.27 -8.76
CA LEU A 73 11.61 2.72 -7.49
C LEU A 73 12.72 3.46 -6.73
N ASP A 74 12.39 4.61 -6.16
CA ASP A 74 13.24 5.40 -5.28
C ASP A 74 12.55 5.49 -3.92
N VAL A 75 13.13 4.84 -2.92
CA VAL A 75 12.60 4.78 -1.55
C VAL A 75 13.45 5.69 -0.67
N VAL A 76 12.89 6.84 -0.31
CA VAL A 76 13.54 7.83 0.57
C VAL A 76 13.03 7.63 1.99
N PHE A 77 13.94 7.41 2.93
CA PHE A 77 13.61 7.24 4.35
C PHE A 77 13.58 8.59 5.05
N GLY A 78 12.46 8.94 5.68
CA GLY A 78 12.30 10.16 6.46
C GLY A 78 12.86 10.06 7.88
N ALA A 79 13.13 8.86 8.38
CA ALA A 79 13.72 8.61 9.70
C ALA A 79 14.76 7.49 9.62
N ASP A 80 15.63 7.43 10.64
CA ASP A 80 16.51 6.27 10.83
C ASP A 80 15.67 5.00 11.04
N GLY A 81 16.12 3.91 10.43
CA GLY A 81 15.41 2.63 10.50
C GLY A 81 16.35 1.43 10.56
N ALA A 82 15.83 0.32 11.07
CA ALA A 82 16.55 -0.95 11.21
C ALA A 82 15.69 -2.13 10.75
N GLY A 83 16.35 -3.18 10.23
CA GLY A 83 15.66 -4.38 9.73
C GLY A 83 14.70 -4.05 8.57
N ILE A 84 15.14 -3.24 7.62
CA ILE A 84 14.29 -2.79 6.52
C ILE A 84 14.10 -3.91 5.51
N THR A 85 12.85 -4.16 5.13
CA THR A 85 12.47 -5.09 4.06
C THR A 85 11.57 -4.37 3.06
N ILE A 86 11.95 -4.40 1.79
CA ILE A 86 11.21 -3.84 0.67
C ILE A 86 10.73 -4.99 -0.23
N GLU A 87 9.42 -5.18 -0.30
CA GLU A 87 8.76 -6.18 -1.11
C GLU A 87 8.06 -5.49 -2.27
N VAL A 88 8.17 -6.06 -3.47
CA VAL A 88 7.52 -5.53 -4.68
C VAL A 88 6.80 -6.68 -5.35
N TRP A 89 5.54 -6.45 -5.71
CA TRP A 89 4.74 -7.43 -6.44
C TRP A 89 3.77 -6.75 -7.40
N GLY A 90 3.32 -7.53 -8.37
CA GLY A 90 2.36 -7.09 -9.37
C GLY A 90 0.96 -7.51 -8.98
N VAL A 91 0.01 -6.64 -9.28
CA VAL A 91 -1.43 -6.83 -9.09
C VAL A 91 -2.10 -6.66 -10.45
N ASP A 92 -3.29 -7.25 -10.62
CA ASP A 92 -4.09 -7.13 -11.85
C ASP A 92 -3.42 -7.70 -13.11
N GLY A 93 -2.67 -8.80 -12.94
CA GLY A 93 -2.03 -9.49 -14.05
C GLY A 93 -0.63 -8.99 -14.41
N LEU A 94 -0.12 -7.97 -13.70
CA LEU A 94 1.28 -7.54 -13.82
C LEU A 94 2.21 -8.65 -13.33
N LYS A 95 3.08 -9.14 -14.22
CA LYS A 95 4.07 -10.17 -13.88
C LYS A 95 5.44 -9.55 -13.70
N LEU A 96 6.03 -9.70 -12.52
CA LEU A 96 7.43 -9.32 -12.33
C LEU A 96 8.32 -10.37 -13.00
N THR A 97 9.21 -9.90 -13.87
CA THR A 97 10.17 -10.74 -14.60
C THR A 97 11.57 -10.65 -14.01
N GLY A 98 11.82 -9.64 -13.16
CA GLY A 98 13.09 -9.46 -12.47
C GLY A 98 13.10 -8.24 -11.56
N GLY A 99 14.21 -8.10 -10.84
CA GLY A 99 14.40 -7.05 -9.85
C GLY A 99 14.90 -7.62 -8.52
N ALA A 100 15.56 -6.79 -7.72
CA ALA A 100 15.90 -7.15 -6.36
C ALA A 100 14.62 -7.06 -5.52
N SER A 101 13.89 -8.16 -5.36
CA SER A 101 12.80 -8.23 -4.40
C SER A 101 12.75 -9.63 -3.77
N PRO A 102 12.72 -9.74 -2.43
CA PRO A 102 12.78 -8.64 -1.46
C PRO A 102 14.17 -7.98 -1.38
N VAL A 103 14.22 -6.65 -1.20
CA VAL A 103 15.46 -5.95 -0.80
C VAL A 103 15.49 -5.86 0.71
N SER A 104 16.57 -6.33 1.32
CA SER A 104 16.78 -6.19 2.75
C SER A 104 17.95 -5.23 3.03
N ALA A 105 17.77 -4.33 3.98
CA ALA A 105 18.83 -3.47 4.49
C ALA A 105 18.86 -3.53 6.02
N PRO A 106 20.03 -3.79 6.64
CA PRO A 106 20.11 -3.95 8.10
C PRO A 106 19.78 -2.64 8.83
N SER A 107 20.16 -1.50 8.23
CA SER A 107 19.87 -0.17 8.76
C SER A 107 19.87 0.87 7.65
N VAL A 108 19.10 1.93 7.83
CA VAL A 108 19.03 3.10 6.95
C VAL A 108 19.05 4.38 7.78
N ARG A 109 19.53 5.46 7.17
CA ARG A 109 19.52 6.80 7.78
C ARG A 109 18.39 7.65 7.26
N SER A 110 17.94 8.62 8.06
CA SER A 110 17.07 9.70 7.56
C SER A 110 17.71 10.40 6.36
N GLY A 111 16.92 10.66 5.32
CA GLY A 111 17.35 11.21 4.03
C GLY A 111 18.02 10.22 3.08
N GLN A 112 18.34 8.99 3.54
CA GLN A 112 18.92 7.97 2.66
C GLN A 112 17.90 7.55 1.60
N SER A 113 18.36 7.34 0.37
CA SER A 113 17.55 6.73 -0.69
C SER A 113 18.06 5.34 -1.05
N LEU A 114 17.14 4.41 -1.27
CA LEU A 114 17.39 3.10 -1.86
C LEU A 114 16.70 3.00 -3.22
N LYS A 115 17.49 2.70 -4.25
CA LYS A 115 17.01 2.44 -5.60
C LYS A 115 16.70 0.96 -5.78
N VAL A 116 15.49 0.66 -6.19
CA VAL A 116 15.05 -0.71 -6.47
C VAL A 116 14.58 -0.79 -7.92
N PRO A 117 15.46 -1.25 -8.84
CA PRO A 117 15.06 -1.48 -10.22
C PRO A 117 14.21 -2.75 -10.31
N VAL A 118 13.12 -2.68 -11.06
CA VAL A 118 12.17 -3.78 -11.25
C VAL A 118 11.87 -3.89 -12.75
N THR A 119 11.86 -5.11 -13.25
CA THR A 119 11.41 -5.42 -14.62
C THR A 119 10.12 -6.23 -14.56
N TYR A 120 9.19 -5.93 -15.45
CA TYR A 120 7.88 -6.55 -15.47
C TYR A 120 7.37 -6.73 -16.89
N ASP A 121 6.45 -7.67 -17.06
CA ASP A 121 5.61 -7.85 -18.23
C ASP A 121 4.22 -7.30 -17.88
N ALA A 122 3.86 -6.17 -18.47
CA ALA A 122 2.59 -5.51 -18.21
C ALA A 122 1.55 -5.92 -19.27
N PRO A 123 0.33 -6.29 -18.85
CA PRO A 123 -0.73 -6.61 -19.79
C PRO A 123 -1.18 -5.35 -20.55
N THR A 124 -2.01 -5.54 -21.57
CA THR A 124 -2.61 -4.44 -22.35
C THR A 124 -3.68 -3.66 -21.58
N THR A 125 -4.09 -4.16 -20.42
CA THR A 125 -5.04 -3.54 -19.49
C THR A 125 -4.31 -2.75 -18.40
N GLU A 126 -5.04 -1.92 -17.65
CA GLU A 126 -4.50 -1.29 -16.45
C GLU A 126 -3.98 -2.35 -15.47
N SER A 127 -2.83 -2.09 -14.85
CA SER A 127 -2.30 -2.94 -13.79
C SER A 127 -1.60 -2.13 -12.72
N ASN A 128 -1.33 -2.73 -11.56
CA ASN A 128 -0.73 -2.03 -10.44
C ASN A 128 0.56 -2.71 -9.98
N LEU A 129 1.61 -1.91 -9.77
CA LEU A 129 2.84 -2.32 -9.09
C LEU A 129 2.72 -1.91 -7.62
N ALA A 130 2.65 -2.89 -6.73
CA ALA A 130 2.56 -2.66 -5.29
C ALA A 130 3.95 -2.80 -4.65
N VAL A 131 4.25 -1.88 -3.73
CA VAL A 131 5.50 -1.84 -2.98
C VAL A 131 5.16 -1.77 -1.51
N ARG A 132 5.74 -2.66 -0.71
CA ARG A 132 5.69 -2.60 0.75
C ARG A 132 7.08 -2.34 1.29
N VAL A 133 7.20 -1.32 2.12
CA VAL A 133 8.39 -1.04 2.90
C VAL A 133 8.04 -1.28 4.36
N SER A 134 8.79 -2.14 5.03
CA SER A 134 8.60 -2.46 6.44
C SER A 134 9.93 -2.41 7.18
N GLY A 135 9.88 -2.11 8.47
CA GLY A 135 11.06 -2.08 9.32
C GLY A 135 10.78 -1.43 10.67
N THR A 136 11.81 -1.31 11.50
CA THR A 136 11.73 -0.61 12.77
C THR A 136 12.14 0.84 12.58
N PHE A 137 11.23 1.78 12.85
CA PHE A 137 11.47 3.23 12.80
C PHE A 137 11.11 3.84 14.15
N GLY A 138 11.99 4.66 14.72
CA GLY A 138 11.76 5.25 16.04
C GLY A 138 11.50 4.22 17.16
N GLY A 139 12.08 3.02 17.04
CA GLY A 139 11.92 1.93 18.01
C GLY A 139 10.60 1.15 17.91
N ARG A 140 9.80 1.35 16.86
CA ARG A 140 8.56 0.61 16.61
C ARG A 140 8.56 0.00 15.22
N GLU A 141 7.97 -1.19 15.08
CA GLU A 141 7.69 -1.75 13.75
C GLU A 141 6.64 -0.90 13.04
N GLN A 142 6.97 -0.50 11.82
CA GLN A 142 6.08 0.26 10.94
C GLN A 142 6.20 -0.28 9.53
N ALA A 143 5.11 -0.15 8.77
CA ALA A 143 5.09 -0.50 7.37
C ALA A 143 4.31 0.55 6.57
N LYS A 144 4.69 0.72 5.32
CA LYS A 144 3.95 1.50 4.33
C LYS A 144 3.80 0.66 3.08
N VAL A 145 2.59 0.62 2.54
CA VAL A 145 2.30 0.02 1.24
C VAL A 145 1.89 1.15 0.30
N GLN A 146 2.44 1.15 -0.91
CA GLN A 146 2.14 2.11 -1.95
C GLN A 146 2.03 1.38 -3.29
N SER A 147 1.00 1.71 -4.06
CA SER A 147 0.77 1.16 -5.40
C SER A 147 0.97 2.23 -6.47
N PHE A 148 1.49 1.80 -7.61
CA PHE A 148 1.68 2.62 -8.80
C PHE A 148 0.94 1.98 -9.97
N THR A 149 0.02 2.73 -10.55
CA THR A 149 -0.76 2.26 -11.70
C THR A 149 0.08 2.35 -12.97
N ILE A 150 0.16 1.24 -13.70
CA ILE A 150 0.83 1.09 -14.99
C ILE A 150 -0.25 0.99 -16.04
N ASN A 151 -0.32 2.01 -16.90
CA ASN A 151 -1.21 2.05 -18.04
C ASN A 151 -0.37 1.94 -19.32
N THR A 152 -0.27 0.72 -19.87
CA THR A 152 0.47 0.44 -21.12
C THR A 152 -0.18 1.11 -22.33
N GLY A 153 -1.50 1.33 -22.28
CA GLY A 153 -2.26 2.06 -23.31
C GLY A 153 -2.16 3.58 -23.24
N SER A 154 -1.50 4.14 -22.21
CA SER A 154 -1.32 5.58 -22.04
C SER A 154 -0.07 5.82 -21.21
N GLN A 155 1.10 5.53 -21.79
CA GLN A 155 2.22 6.36 -21.40
C GLN A 155 1.84 7.81 -21.71
N PRO A 156 1.96 8.76 -20.77
CA PRO A 156 2.06 10.14 -21.18
C PRO A 156 3.24 10.18 -22.15
N LYS A 157 2.95 10.32 -23.44
CA LYS A 157 3.92 10.67 -24.47
C LYS A 157 4.70 11.80 -23.85
N GLY A 158 5.96 11.53 -23.51
CA GLY A 158 6.78 12.40 -22.68
C GLY A 158 6.52 13.83 -23.08
N ALA A 159 6.26 14.69 -22.09
CA ALA A 159 6.07 16.12 -22.31
C ALA A 159 7.03 16.51 -23.42
N GLN A 160 6.50 16.78 -24.62
CA GLN A 160 7.32 17.26 -25.71
C GLN A 160 8.02 18.45 -25.09
N ALA A 161 9.33 18.34 -24.92
CA ALA A 161 10.19 19.50 -24.82
C ALA A 161 10.02 20.23 -26.15
N GLY A 162 8.91 20.94 -26.30
CA GLY A 162 8.82 22.04 -27.21
C GLY A 162 9.84 23.01 -26.67
N GLU A 163 11.00 23.05 -27.33
CA GLU A 163 12.00 24.08 -27.14
C GLU A 163 11.26 25.41 -27.07
N SER A 164 11.11 25.92 -25.85
CA SER A 164 10.49 27.22 -25.61
C SER A 164 11.57 28.22 -25.93
N LYS A 165 11.69 28.61 -27.20
CA LYS A 165 12.44 29.81 -27.53
C LYS A 165 11.63 30.98 -27.01
N VAL A 166 12.30 31.74 -26.15
CA VAL A 166 11.84 33.04 -25.67
C VAL A 166 12.24 34.04 -26.74
N ASP A 167 11.29 34.83 -27.25
CA ASP A 167 11.62 35.95 -28.14
C ASP A 167 12.39 37.03 -27.37
N GLY A 168 12.97 38.00 -28.09
CA GLY A 168 13.74 39.11 -27.48
C GLY A 168 13.01 39.93 -26.39
N ASP A 169 11.68 39.80 -26.28
CA ASP A 169 10.82 40.45 -25.28
C ASP A 169 10.40 39.54 -24.11
N GLY A 170 11.00 38.35 -23.94
CA GLY A 170 10.76 37.53 -22.75
C GLY A 170 9.47 36.70 -22.76
N ARG A 171 8.78 36.57 -23.91
CA ARG A 171 7.54 35.79 -24.04
C ARG A 171 7.78 34.41 -24.65
N PRO A 172 7.12 33.35 -24.16
CA PRO A 172 7.23 32.02 -24.74
C PRO A 172 6.42 31.93 -26.04
N VAL A 173 7.06 31.61 -27.17
CA VAL A 173 6.37 31.33 -28.44
C VAL A 173 6.39 29.86 -28.79
N LYS A 174 5.21 29.36 -29.17
CA LYS A 174 5.03 28.02 -29.71
C LYS A 174 5.29 28.06 -31.22
N VAL A 175 6.47 27.61 -31.64
CA VAL A 175 6.81 27.50 -33.07
C VAL A 175 6.07 26.30 -33.66
N MET A 176 5.05 26.55 -34.46
CA MET A 176 4.44 25.53 -35.32
C MET A 176 5.27 25.42 -36.60
N LYS A 177 5.80 24.22 -36.89
CA LYS A 177 6.39 23.93 -38.21
C LYS A 177 5.26 23.83 -39.22
N SER A 178 5.21 24.76 -40.17
CA SER A 178 4.38 24.65 -41.37
C SER A 178 4.97 23.55 -42.26
N GLN A 179 4.18 22.52 -42.59
CA GLN A 179 4.41 21.67 -43.76
C GLN A 179 3.52 22.19 -44.88
#